data_AF-A0A401UUH0-F1
#
_entry.id   AF-A0A401UUH0-F1
#
_cell.length_a   1.000
_cell.length_b   1.000
_cell.length_c   1.000
_cell.angle_alpha   90.00
_cell.angle_beta   90.00
_cell.angle_gamma   90.00
#
_symmetry.space_group_name_H-M   'P 1'
#
loop_
_entity.id
_entity.type
_entity.pdbx_description
1 polymer ?
#
loop_
_entity_poly.entity_id
_entity_poly.type
_entity_poly.pdbx_seq_one_letter_code
_entity_poly.pdbx_strand_id
1 'polypeptide(L)'
;MVYKASLKKIIDIIQWIVSIAVIGMGIYYFFISKDISKGMGLLIMWGGIGINSALSIINAKYFKENFSWKNNWANITQVCMCSVFIVADLILNYLY
;
A
#
# COMPACT_ATOMS: atom_id res chain seq x y z
N MET A 1 -17.20 -23.22 1.26
CA MET A 1 -15.95 -22.91 2.02
C MET A 1 -14.69 -22.81 1.15
N VAL A 2 -14.54 -23.61 0.08
CA VAL A 2 -13.35 -23.61 -0.81
C VAL A 2 -13.03 -22.23 -1.41
N TYR A 3 -14.05 -21.46 -1.80
CA TYR A 3 -13.86 -20.14 -2.42
C TYR A 3 -13.18 -19.11 -1.50
N LYS A 4 -13.47 -19.17 -0.19
CA LYS A 4 -12.90 -18.25 0.81
C LYS A 4 -11.41 -18.53 1.05
N ALA A 5 -11.02 -19.80 1.12
CA ALA A 5 -9.62 -20.19 1.32
C ALA A 5 -8.75 -19.83 0.09
N SER A 6 -9.26 -20.06 -1.13
CA SER A 6 -8.56 -19.70 -2.36
C SER A 6 -8.40 -18.17 -2.50
N LEU A 7 -9.45 -17.40 -2.18
CA LEU A 7 -9.39 -15.94 -2.23
C LEU A 7 -8.37 -15.38 -1.23
N LYS A 8 -8.28 -15.97 -0.03
CA LYS A 8 -7.27 -15.60 0.97
C LYS A 8 -5.85 -15.78 0.45
N LYS A 9 -5.56 -16.94 -0.16
CA LYS A 9 -4.24 -17.21 -0.76
C LYS A 9 -3.86 -16.20 -1.84
N ILE A 10 -4.81 -15.83 -2.71
CA ILE A 10 -4.58 -14.83 -3.76
C ILE A 10 -4.25 -13.47 -3.14
N ILE A 11 -5.02 -13.04 -2.13
CA ILE A 11 -4.80 -11.77 -1.42
C ILE A 11 -3.43 -11.76 -0.74
N ASP A 12 -3.05 -12.84 -0.07
CA ASP A 12 -1.75 -12.96 0.59
C ASP A 12 -0.59 -12.88 -0.43
N ILE A 13 -0.73 -13.51 -1.61
CA ILE A 13 0.26 -13.41 -2.71
C ILE A 13 0.36 -11.99 -3.23
N ILE A 14 -0.76 -11.33 -3.53
CA ILE A 14 -0.77 -9.94 -4.02
C ILE A 14 -0.12 -9.02 -2.98
N GLN A 15 -0.45 -9.19 -1.70
CA GLN A 15 0.12 -8.40 -0.62
C GLN A 15 1.63 -8.56 -0.52
N TRP A 16 2.13 -9.79 -0.72
CA TRP A 16 3.55 -10.08 -0.73
C TRP A 16 4.28 -9.44 -1.92
N ILE A 17 3.72 -9.52 -3.14
CA ILE A 17 4.27 -8.88 -4.34
C ILE A 17 4.33 -7.35 -4.17
N VAL A 18 3.26 -6.74 -3.66
CA VAL A 18 3.21 -5.30 -3.39
C VAL A 18 4.26 -4.91 -2.36
N SER A 19 4.44 -5.70 -1.30
CA SER A 19 5.45 -5.44 -0.27
C SER A 19 6.87 -5.48 -0.83
N ILE A 20 7.19 -6.45 -1.70
CA ILE A 20 8.49 -6.52 -2.36
C ILE A 20 8.72 -5.33 -3.28
N ALA A 21 7.70 -4.94 -4.06
CA ALA A 21 7.80 -3.78 -4.95
C ALA A 21 8.07 -2.48 -4.15
N VAL A 22 7.38 -2.29 -3.01
CA VAL A 22 7.59 -1.14 -2.12
C VAL A 22 9.00 -1.15 -1.53
N ILE A 23 9.47 -2.30 -1.02
CA ILE A 23 10.82 -2.41 -0.45
C ILE A 23 11.88 -2.16 -1.53
N GLY A 24 11.72 -2.77 -2.71
CA GLY A 24 12.62 -2.59 -3.84
C GLY A 24 12.70 -1.13 -4.30
N MET A 25 11.55 -0.45 -4.39
CA MET A 25 11.50 0.98 -4.71
C MET A 25 12.11 1.83 -3.60
N GLY A 26 11.88 1.49 -2.33
CA GLY A 26 12.53 2.16 -1.20
C GLY A 26 14.05 2.05 -1.28
N ILE A 27 14.59 0.84 -1.49
CA ILE A 27 16.03 0.63 -1.63
C ILE A 27 16.58 1.39 -2.84
N TYR A 28 15.91 1.30 -3.99
CA TYR A 28 16.33 1.99 -5.20
C TYR A 28 16.35 3.52 -5.03
N TYR A 29 15.32 4.08 -4.38
CA TYR A 29 15.19 5.50 -4.12
C TYR A 29 16.23 6.01 -3.11
N PHE A 30 16.46 5.28 -2.01
CA PHE A 30 17.37 5.72 -0.96
C PHE A 30 18.85 5.50 -1.28
N PHE A 31 19.19 4.43 -2.01
CA PHE A 31 20.59 4.01 -2.18
C PHE A 31 21.15 4.19 -3.59
N ILE A 32 20.32 4.21 -4.64
CA ILE A 32 20.80 4.10 -6.04
C ILE A 32 20.59 5.38 -6.83
N SER A 33 19.40 5.99 -6.76
CA SER A 33 19.05 7.17 -7.57
C SER A 33 18.93 8.42 -6.73
N LYS A 34 19.86 9.38 -6.88
CA LYS A 34 19.71 10.72 -6.28
C LYS A 34 18.90 11.70 -7.15
N ASP A 35 18.71 11.45 -8.45
CA ASP A 35 18.36 12.55 -9.36
C ASP A 35 17.32 12.33 -10.49
N ILE A 36 16.80 11.14 -10.81
CA ILE A 36 16.04 10.99 -12.09
C ILE A 36 14.51 10.78 -11.95
N SER A 37 13.94 10.54 -10.76
CA SER A 37 12.49 10.26 -10.65
C SER A 37 11.85 10.57 -9.29
N LYS A 38 12.23 11.69 -8.64
CA LYS A 38 11.83 12.01 -7.25
C LYS A 38 10.32 11.93 -7.00
N GLY A 39 9.48 12.51 -7.86
CA GLY A 39 8.02 12.48 -7.70
C GLY A 39 7.41 11.12 -8.03
N MET A 40 7.82 10.48 -9.14
CA MET A 40 7.22 9.21 -9.58
C MET A 40 7.57 8.05 -8.63
N GLY A 41 8.78 8.06 -8.05
CA GLY A 41 9.20 7.07 -7.06
C GLY A 41 8.44 7.19 -5.73
N LEU A 42 8.19 8.41 -5.27
CA LEU A 42 7.39 8.68 -4.08
C LEU A 42 5.92 8.30 -4.28
N LEU A 43 5.34 8.62 -5.45
CA LEU A 43 4.00 8.19 -5.84
C LEU A 43 3.83 6.67 -5.78
N ILE A 44 4.78 5.92 -6.33
CA ILE A 44 4.77 4.45 -6.31
C ILE A 44 4.91 3.93 -4.86
N MET A 45 5.78 4.56 -4.06
CA MET A 45 5.98 4.19 -2.65
C MET A 45 4.71 4.39 -1.82
N TRP A 46 4.10 5.58 -1.88
CA TRP A 46 2.85 5.88 -1.17
C TRP A 46 1.69 5.02 -1.67
N GLY A 47 1.59 4.82 -2.99
CA GLY A 47 0.61 3.92 -3.59
C GLY A 47 0.72 2.49 -3.07
N GLY A 48 1.93 1.93 -3.05
CA GLY A 48 2.15 0.58 -2.56
C GLY A 48 1.91 0.42 -1.05
N ILE A 49 2.29 1.40 -0.22
CA ILE A 49 1.98 1.39 1.23
C ILE A 49 0.46 1.45 1.44
N GLY A 50 -0.25 2.31 0.70
CA GLY A 50 -1.71 2.43 0.75
C GLY A 50 -2.41 1.12 0.36
N ILE A 51 -1.99 0.50 -0.74
CA ILE A 51 -2.52 -0.80 -1.19
C ILE A 51 -2.26 -1.89 -0.14
N ASN A 52 -1.07 -1.97 0.43
CA ASN A 52 -0.74 -2.97 1.45
C ASN A 52 -1.63 -2.80 2.70
N SER A 53 -1.84 -1.55 3.14
CA SER A 53 -2.70 -1.22 4.27
C SER A 53 -4.17 -1.57 3.98
N ALA A 54 -4.65 -1.30 2.77
CA ALA A 54 -5.98 -1.67 2.31
C ALA A 54 -6.18 -3.19 2.26
N LEU A 55 -5.21 -3.93 1.70
CA LEU A 55 -5.22 -5.39 1.66
C LEU A 55 -5.24 -5.99 3.07
N SER A 56 -4.50 -5.41 4.02
CA SER A 56 -4.54 -5.82 5.43
C SER A 56 -5.93 -5.65 6.06
N ILE A 57 -6.63 -4.53 5.78
CA ILE A 57 -8.01 -4.30 6.22
C ILE A 57 -8.97 -5.28 5.57
N ILE A 58 -8.86 -5.52 4.26
CA ILE A 58 -9.68 -6.51 3.53
C ILE A 58 -9.46 -7.89 4.13
N ASN A 59 -8.19 -8.27 4.37
CA ASN A 59 -7.87 -9.56 4.95
C ASN A 59 -8.50 -9.72 6.34
N ALA A 60 -8.38 -8.69 7.17
CA ALA A 60 -8.99 -8.64 8.50
C ALA A 60 -10.53 -8.71 8.44
N LYS A 61 -11.17 -7.97 7.54
CA LYS A 61 -12.64 -7.87 7.45
C LYS A 61 -13.30 -9.14 6.93
N TYR A 62 -12.69 -9.78 5.94
CA TYR A 62 -13.29 -10.92 5.25
C TYR A 62 -12.86 -12.27 5.83
N PHE A 63 -11.68 -12.38 6.45
CA PHE A 63 -11.13 -13.68 6.88
C PHE A 63 -10.87 -13.82 8.38
N LYS A 64 -10.94 -12.75 9.20
CA LYS A 64 -10.89 -12.89 10.67
C LYS A 64 -12.31 -12.99 11.22
N GLU A 65 -12.48 -13.85 12.23
CA GLU A 65 -13.78 -14.06 12.89
C GLU A 65 -14.18 -12.86 13.77
N ASN A 66 -13.21 -12.18 14.39
CA ASN A 66 -13.43 -11.04 15.27
C ASN A 66 -12.89 -9.74 14.65
N PHE A 67 -13.49 -9.29 13.55
CA PHE A 67 -13.13 -8.01 12.95
C PHE A 67 -13.55 -6.83 13.84
N SER A 68 -12.61 -5.92 14.12
CA SER A 68 -12.86 -4.67 14.82
C SER A 68 -12.21 -3.51 14.08
N TRP A 69 -12.98 -2.46 13.81
CA TRP A 69 -12.49 -1.23 13.20
C TRP A 69 -11.41 -0.55 14.06
N LYS A 70 -11.55 -0.63 15.40
CA LYS A 70 -10.57 -0.08 16.34
C LYS A 70 -9.20 -0.73 16.20
N ASN A 71 -9.16 -2.05 15.99
CA ASN A 71 -7.91 -2.81 15.83
C ASN A 71 -7.23 -2.59 14.46
N ASN A 72 -7.95 -2.03 13.49
CA ASN A 72 -7.44 -1.75 12.15
C ASN A 72 -7.28 -0.24 11.88
N TRP A 73 -7.47 0.60 12.91
CA TRP A 73 -7.46 2.06 12.78
C TRP A 73 -6.14 2.61 12.21
N ALA A 74 -5.01 2.00 12.58
CA ALA A 74 -3.71 2.37 12.05
C ALA A 74 -3.63 2.17 10.52
N ASN A 75 -4.09 1.01 10.03
CA ASN A 75 -4.11 0.72 8.59
C ASN A 75 -5.06 1.66 7.85
N ILE A 76 -6.22 1.97 8.43
CA ILE A 76 -7.21 2.90 7.83
C ILE A 76 -6.59 4.30 7.72
N THR A 77 -5.95 4.75 8.80
CA THR A 77 -5.25 6.03 8.84
C THR A 77 -4.13 6.06 7.80
N GLN A 78 -3.36 4.98 7.64
CA GLN A 78 -2.34 4.87 6.60
C GLN A 78 -2.91 4.97 5.19
N VAL A 79 -4.04 4.31 4.89
CA VAL A 79 -4.71 4.46 3.59
C VAL A 79 -5.09 5.92 3.34
N CYS A 80 -5.69 6.59 4.33
CA CYS A 80 -6.06 8.01 4.22
C CYS A 80 -4.82 8.91 4.01
N MET A 81 -3.77 8.73 4.81
CA MET A 81 -2.53 9.52 4.65
C MET A 81 -1.89 9.28 3.28
N CYS A 82 -1.79 8.02 2.83
CA CYS A 82 -1.23 7.71 1.51
C CYS A 82 -2.03 8.36 0.38
N SER A 83 -3.37 8.37 0.46
CA SER A 83 -4.19 9.07 -0.53
C SER A 83 -3.95 10.58 -0.57
N VAL A 84 -3.79 11.21 0.60
CA VAL A 84 -3.43 12.65 0.68
C VAL A 84 -2.06 12.90 0.07
N PHE A 85 -1.06 12.08 0.39
CA PHE A 85 0.28 12.24 -0.18
C PHE A 85 0.31 12.02 -1.68
N ILE A 86 -0.40 11.02 -2.21
CA ILE A 86 -0.52 10.79 -3.67
C ILE A 86 -1.15 12.01 -4.36
N VAL A 87 -2.24 12.55 -3.82
CA VAL A 87 -2.90 13.73 -4.40
C VAL A 87 -1.98 14.95 -4.32
N ALA A 88 -1.31 15.17 -3.20
CA ALA A 88 -0.35 16.27 -3.06
C ALA A 88 0.81 16.15 -4.05
N ASP A 89 1.36 14.95 -4.23
CA ASP A 89 2.47 14.70 -5.14
C ASP A 89 2.03 14.84 -6.61
N LEU A 90 0.80 14.45 -6.95
CA LEU A 90 0.21 14.71 -8.28
C LEU A 90 0.06 16.21 -8.55
N ILE A 91 -0.44 16.97 -7.57
CA ILE A 91 -0.60 18.43 -7.71
C ILE A 91 0.77 19.10 -7.88
N LEU A 92 1.76 18.71 -7.07
CA LEU A 92 3.09 19.33 -7.07
C LEU A 92 3.92 19.00 -8.31
N ASN A 93 3.77 17.81 -8.90
CA ASN A 93 4.60 17.39 -10.05
C ASN A 93 3.91 17.51 -11.41
N TYR A 94 2.57 17.61 -11.48
CA TYR A 94 1.84 17.60 -12.76
C TYR A 94 0.95 18.82 -13.00
N LEU A 95 0.62 19.61 -11.98
CA LEU A 95 -0.23 20.81 -12.11
C LEU A 95 0.55 22.14 -12.02
N TYR A 96 1.82 22.10 -11.60
CA TYR A 96 2.76 23.22 -11.54
C TYR A 96 4.05 22.86 -12.28
#